data_AF-A0A529WRC4-F1
#
_entry.id   AF-A0A529WRC4-F1
#
_cell.length_a   1.000
_cell.length_b   1.000
_cell.length_c   1.000
_cell.angle_alpha   90.00
_cell.angle_beta   90.00
_cell.angle_gamma   90.00
#
_symmetry.space_group_name_H-M   'P 1'
#
loop_
_entity.id
_entity.type
_entity.pdbx_description
1 polymer ?
#
loop_
_entity_poly.entity_id
_entity_poly.type
_entity_poly.pdbx_seq_one_letter_code
_entity_poly.pdbx_strand_id
1 'polypeptide(L)'
;MGSIDILERLIAFPTVSRESNLDLIFYVADLLETSGIASQLIHSADGHKANLFAAIGPSDRPGIMLSGHTDVVPVDGQNWTLPPLSMT
;
A
#
# COMPACT_ATOMS: atom_id res chain seq x y z
N MET A 1 2.43 8.11 -14.99
CA MET A 1 1.20 7.58 -14.36
C MET A 1 0.59 8.69 -13.54
N GLY A 2 -0.69 9.00 -13.73
CA GLY A 2 -1.39 10.03 -12.94
C GLY A 2 -1.80 9.50 -11.56
N SER A 3 -2.22 10.38 -10.66
CA SER A 3 -2.70 9.99 -9.34
C SER A 3 -3.94 9.09 -9.38
N ILE A 4 -4.82 9.30 -10.37
CA ILE A 4 -6.02 8.48 -10.59
C ILE A 4 -5.64 7.05 -11.00
N ASP A 5 -4.70 6.89 -11.92
CA ASP A 5 -4.22 5.56 -12.34
C ASP A 5 -3.57 4.80 -11.17
N ILE A 6 -2.81 5.52 -10.33
CA ILE A 6 -2.19 4.93 -9.13
C ILE A 6 -3.27 4.49 -8.15
N LEU A 7 -4.28 5.32 -7.90
CA LEU A 7 -5.38 4.99 -6.99
C LEU A 7 -6.18 3.78 -7.48
N GLU A 8 -6.50 3.73 -8.77
CA GLU A 8 -7.15 2.57 -9.40
C GLU A 8 -6.37 1.29 -9.14
N ARG A 9 -5.05 1.34 -9.37
CA ARG A 9 -4.17 0.19 -9.16
C ARG A 9 -4.10 -0.21 -7.70
N LEU A 10 -4.06 0.75 -6.78
CA LEU A 10 -4.06 0.47 -5.33
C LEU A 10 -5.37 -0.20 -4.86
N ILE A 11 -6.53 0.27 -5.36
CA ILE A 11 -7.85 -0.31 -5.04
C ILE A 11 -7.94 -1.77 -5.52
N ALA A 12 -7.30 -2.10 -6.64
CA ALA A 12 -7.37 -3.43 -7.25
C ALA A 12 -6.61 -4.53 -6.48
N PHE A 13 -5.75 -4.20 -5.50
CA PHE A 13 -5.09 -5.20 -4.68
C PHE A 13 -6.04 -5.72 -3.59
N PRO A 14 -6.25 -7.05 -3.46
CA PRO A 14 -7.15 -7.63 -2.47
C PRO A 14 -6.49 -7.74 -1.09
N THR A 15 -6.06 -6.62 -0.52
CA THR A 15 -5.42 -6.55 0.81
C THR A 15 -6.42 -6.69 1.96
N VAL A 16 -7.36 -7.63 1.85
CA VAL A 16 -8.29 -7.95 2.93
C VAL A 16 -7.48 -8.35 4.16
N SER A 17 -7.87 -7.92 5.35
CA SER A 17 -7.07 -8.02 6.58
C SER A 17 -6.60 -9.43 6.96
N ARG A 18 -7.22 -10.50 6.44
CA ARG A 18 -6.80 -11.90 6.62
C ARG A 18 -5.80 -12.41 5.58
N GLU A 19 -5.61 -11.67 4.49
CA GLU A 19 -4.78 -12.01 3.35
C GLU A 19 -3.45 -11.23 3.38
N SER A 20 -2.53 -11.57 2.47
CA SER A 20 -1.25 -10.88 2.32
C SER A 20 -1.44 -9.48 1.71
N ASN A 21 -0.57 -8.52 2.10
CA ASN A 21 -0.49 -7.20 1.47
C ASN A 21 0.77 -7.02 0.60
N LEU A 22 1.58 -8.06 0.42
CA LEU A 22 2.91 -7.95 -0.18
C LEU A 22 2.87 -7.42 -1.62
N ASP A 23 1.90 -7.85 -2.43
CA ASP A 23 1.79 -7.38 -3.82
C ASP A 23 1.59 -5.86 -3.90
N LEU A 24 0.76 -5.30 -3.02
CA LEU A 24 0.58 -3.85 -2.91
C LEU A 24 1.87 -3.19 -2.42
N ILE A 25 2.51 -3.75 -1.41
CA ILE A 25 3.75 -3.21 -0.83
C ILE A 25 4.88 -3.16 -1.88
N PHE A 26 5.06 -4.23 -2.67
CA PHE A 26 6.06 -4.25 -3.73
C PHE A 26 5.74 -3.28 -4.85
N TYR A 27 4.46 -3.12 -5.21
CA TYR A 27 4.05 -2.10 -6.17
C TYR A 27 4.40 -0.68 -5.69
N VAL A 28 4.12 -0.35 -4.42
CA VAL A 28 4.47 0.97 -3.87
C VAL A 28 5.99 1.15 -3.77
N ALA A 29 6.73 0.10 -3.40
CA ALA A 29 8.19 0.14 -3.37
C ALA A 29 8.79 0.45 -4.74
N ASP A 30 8.29 -0.20 -5.80
CA ASP A 30 8.72 0.01 -7.20
C ASP A 30 8.40 1.43 -7.70
N LEU A 31 7.21 1.96 -7.35
CA LEU A 31 6.84 3.34 -7.67
C LEU A 31 7.78 4.36 -7.01
N LEU A 32 8.14 4.13 -5.74
CA LEU A 32 9.08 4.98 -5.00
C LEU A 32 10.49 4.87 -5.56
N GLU A 33 10.96 3.65 -5.85
CA GLU A 33 12.28 3.39 -6.42
C GLU A 33 12.43 4.06 -7.79
N THR A 34 11.43 3.91 -8.67
CA THR A 34 11.38 4.58 -9.98
C THR A 34 11.41 6.11 -9.85
N SER A 35 10.99 6.64 -8.71
CA SER A 35 11.03 8.07 -8.37
C SER A 35 12.31 8.50 -7.63
N GLY A 36 13.28 7.60 -7.43
CA GLY A 36 14.52 7.86 -6.71
C GLY A 36 14.39 7.92 -5.19
N ILE A 37 13.29 7.38 -4.64
CA ILE A 37 13.01 7.37 -3.20
C ILE A 37 13.28 5.97 -2.64
N ALA A 38 14.27 5.85 -1.76
CA ALA A 38 14.54 4.59 -1.08
C ALA A 38 13.41 4.25 -0.09
N SER A 39 13.03 2.98 -0.04
CA SER A 39 12.07 2.47 0.92
C SER A 39 12.62 1.23 1.66
N GLN A 40 12.19 1.06 2.90
CA GLN A 40 12.48 -0.09 3.73
C GLN A 40 11.20 -0.90 3.93
N LEU A 41 11.28 -2.21 3.65
CA LEU A 41 10.20 -3.14 3.96
C LEU A 41 10.43 -3.79 5.34
N ILE A 42 9.42 -3.71 6.19
CA ILE A 42 9.44 -4.26 7.55
C ILE A 42 8.42 -5.39 7.58
N HIS A 43 8.89 -6.63 7.43
CA HIS A 43 8.04 -7.80 7.34
C HIS A 43 7.47 -8.20 8.71
N SER A 44 6.26 -8.76 8.71
CA SER A 44 5.70 -9.47 9.85
C SER A 44 6.55 -10.71 10.17
N ALA A 45 6.40 -11.25 11.39
CA ALA A 45 7.19 -12.40 11.83
C ALA A 45 6.97 -13.66 10.97
N ASP A 46 5.78 -13.83 10.40
CA ASP A 46 5.44 -14.92 9.46
C ASP A 46 5.78 -14.60 8.00
N GLY A 47 6.25 -13.38 7.72
CA GLY A 47 6.58 -12.90 6.38
C GLY A 47 5.37 -12.66 5.46
N HIS A 48 4.13 -12.90 5.92
CA HIS A 48 2.94 -12.79 5.06
C HIS A 48 2.52 -11.34 4.79
N LYS A 49 3.02 -10.38 5.58
CA LYS A 49 2.74 -8.96 5.43
C LYS A 49 3.99 -8.13 5.60
N ALA A 50 3.94 -6.89 5.14
CA ALA A 50 4.96 -5.90 5.43
C ALA A 50 4.37 -4.51 5.64
N ASN A 51 5.05 -3.73 6.46
CA ASN A 51 4.96 -2.27 6.41
C ASN A 51 6.02 -1.74 5.43
N LEU A 52 5.73 -0.61 4.80
CA LEU A 52 6.68 0.13 3.98
C LEU A 52 6.99 1.46 4.67
N PHE A 53 8.26 1.74 4.87
CA PHE A 53 8.74 3.02 5.38
C PHE A 53 9.62 3.70 4.33
N ALA A 54 9.35 4.97 4.04
CA ALA A 54 10.17 5.80 3.17
C ALA A 54 10.29 7.20 3.76
N ALA A 55 11.43 7.84 3.54
CA ALA A 55 11.70 9.20 4.01
C ALA A 55 12.39 9.99 2.90
N ILE A 56 12.02 11.27 2.79
CA ILE A 56 12.64 12.23 1.88
C ILE A 56 13.12 13.42 2.71
N GLY A 57 14.35 13.85 2.47
CA GLY A 57 14.94 15.00 3.16
C GLY A 57 16.04 14.63 4.15
N PRO A 58 16.51 15.60 4.95
CA PRO A 58 17.64 15.42 5.86
C PRO A 58 17.33 14.41 6.98
N SER A 59 18.29 13.54 7.29
CA SER A 59 18.19 12.57 8.40
C SER A 59 18.65 13.13 9.75
N ASP A 60 19.07 14.39 9.80
CA ASP A 60 19.69 15.05 10.96
C ASP A 60 18.72 15.90 11.80
N ARG A 61 17.43 15.90 11.45
CA ARG A 61 16.42 16.75 12.07
C ARG A 61 15.05 16.08 12.15
N PRO A 62 14.17 16.53 13.08
CA PRO A 62 12.80 16.08 13.11
C PRO A 62 12.05 16.37 11.81
N GLY A 63 11.12 15.49 11.45
CA GLY A 63 10.27 15.62 10.26
C GLY A 63 8.78 15.43 10.59
N ILE A 64 7.97 15.36 9.54
CA ILE A 64 6.54 15.03 9.63
C ILE A 64 6.36 13.60 9.08
N MET A 65 5.64 12.76 9.83
CA MET A 65 5.30 11.41 9.38
C MET A 65 3.86 11.37 8.87
N LEU A 66 3.70 10.92 7.63
CA LEU A 66 2.40 10.55 7.08
C LEU A 66 2.25 9.04 7.25
N SER A 67 1.26 8.62 8.04
CA SER A 67 1.00 7.21 8.32
C SER A 67 -0.38 6.82 7.81
N GLY A 68 -0.46 5.65 7.20
CA GLY A 68 -1.70 5.04 6.74
C GLY A 68 -1.59 3.51 6.84
N HIS A 69 -2.67 2.81 6.48
CA HIS A 69 -2.71 1.36 6.43
C HIS A 69 -3.13 0.91 5.03
N THR A 70 -2.72 -0.30 4.65
CA THR A 70 -2.94 -0.85 3.30
C THR A 70 -4.05 -1.90 3.28
N ASP A 71 -4.53 -2.35 4.44
CA ASP A 71 -5.53 -3.40 4.56
C ASP A 71 -6.96 -2.88 4.59
N VAL A 72 -7.90 -3.72 4.15
CA VAL A 72 -9.33 -3.46 4.16
C VAL A 72 -10.10 -4.60 4.83
N VAL A 73 -11.36 -4.36 5.19
CA VAL A 73 -12.22 -5.41 5.76
C VAL A 73 -12.75 -6.37 4.69
N PRO A 74 -13.14 -7.61 5.04
CA PRO A 74 -13.75 -8.55 4.09
C PRO A 74 -15.04 -8.00 3.48
N VAL A 75 -15.31 -8.37 2.23
CA VAL A 75 -16.51 -7.97 1.48
C VAL A 75 -17.58 -9.06 1.44
N ASP A 76 -17.28 -10.24 1.98
CA ASP A 76 -18.16 -11.41 1.99
C ASP A 76 -19.53 -11.06 2.60
N GLY A 77 -20.60 -11.37 1.88
CA GLY A 77 -21.99 -11.16 2.33
C GLY A 77 -22.48 -9.70 2.30
N GLN A 78 -21.72 -8.77 1.74
CA GLN A 78 -22.13 -7.37 1.61
C GLN A 78 -22.86 -7.10 0.28
N ASN A 79 -23.82 -6.16 0.30
CA ASN A 79 -24.65 -5.81 -0.87
C ASN A 79 -23.97 -4.78 -1.79
N TRP A 80 -22.89 -5.17 -2.46
CA TRP A 80 -22.21 -4.33 -3.44
C TRP A 80 -22.99 -4.27 -4.76
N THR A 81 -23.21 -3.07 -5.29
CA THR A 81 -23.81 -2.83 -6.61
C THR A 81 -22.78 -2.77 -7.74
N LEU A 82 -21.50 -2.62 -7.39
CA LEU A 82 -20.34 -2.57 -8.29
C LEU A 82 -19.20 -3.43 -7.69
N PRO A 83 -18.24 -3.91 -8.50
CA PRO A 83 -17.14 -4.73 -8.00
C PRO A 83 -16.32 -3.98 -6.92
N PRO A 84 -16.14 -4.53 -5.71
CA PRO A 84 -15.57 -3.80 -4.57
C PRO A 84 -14.08 -3.44 -4.70
N LEU A 85 -13.35 -4.13 -5.58
CA LEU A 85 -11.92 -3.93 -5.84
C LEU A 85 -11.69 -3.42 -7.27
N SER A 86 -12.65 -2.68 -7.81
CA SER A 86 -12.53 -1.95 -9.07
C SER A 86 -12.88 -0.49 -8.82
N MET A 87 -12.08 0.43 -9.34
CA MET A 87 -12.44 1.84 -9.33
C MET A 87 -13.45 2.08 -10.46
N THR A 88 -14.71 2.32 -10.09
CA THR A 88 -15.87 2.43 -11.01
C THR A 88 -16.53 3.79 -10.97
#